data_AF-A0A934TE00-F1
#
_entry.id   AF-A0A934TE00-F1
#
_cell.length_a   1.000
_cell.length_b   1.000
_cell.length_c   1.000
_cell.angle_alpha   90.00
_cell.angle_beta   90.00
_cell.angle_gamma   90.00
#
_symmetry.space_group_name_H-M   'P 1'
#
loop_
_entity.id
_entity.type
_entity.pdbx_description
1 polymer ?
#
loop_
_entity_poly.entity_id
_entity_poly.type
_entity_poly.pdbx_seq_one_letter_code
_entity_poly.pdbx_strand_id
1 'polypeptide(L)'
;MSLYKFSKSSKVSNNWNYQPLIRKSELYYIIAEALDNKDYIDEVRINRGLKKLSEAKPNSTIATELLLEHMREFYGEGQLFYFYKRRNLKSIRNGSTAGNITMNADKYVLPIPQVELDK
;
A
#
# COMPACT_ATOMS: atom_id res chain seq x y z
N MET A 1 16.62 12.55 3.05
CA MET A 1 17.40 11.30 3.22
C MET A 1 16.82 10.26 2.29
N SER A 2 17.60 9.69 1.38
CA SER A 2 17.05 8.91 0.25
C SER A 2 16.45 7.57 0.70
N LEU A 3 15.22 7.25 0.24
CA LEU A 3 14.43 6.08 0.66
C LEU A 3 14.57 4.88 -0.31
N TYR A 4 15.71 4.72 -0.98
CA TYR A 4 15.93 3.56 -1.86
C TYR A 4 16.46 2.36 -1.07
N LYS A 5 15.94 1.17 -1.39
CA LYS A 5 16.34 -0.11 -0.79
C LYS A 5 17.68 -0.64 -1.33
N PHE A 6 18.07 -0.23 -2.54
CA PHE A 6 19.28 -0.73 -3.20
C PHE A 6 20.07 0.42 -3.83
N SER A 7 21.39 0.37 -3.67
CA SER A 7 22.36 1.22 -4.37
C SER A 7 22.99 0.42 -5.50
N LYS A 8 23.08 1.01 -6.69
CA LYS A 8 23.63 0.36 -7.88
C LYS A 8 25.14 0.16 -7.68
N SER A 9 25.62 -1.07 -7.61
CA SER A 9 27.06 -1.38 -7.67
C SER A 9 27.53 -1.28 -9.13
N SER A 10 28.62 -0.56 -9.38
CA SER A 10 29.15 -0.25 -10.71
C SER A 10 29.78 -1.43 -11.46
N LYS A 11 29.83 -2.63 -10.87
CA LYS A 11 30.62 -3.76 -11.39
C LYS A 11 29.83 -5.00 -11.84
N VAL A 12 28.50 -5.00 -11.80
CA VAL A 12 27.71 -6.18 -12.20
C VAL A 12 26.45 -5.75 -12.96
N SER A 13 26.35 -6.16 -14.23
CA SER A 13 25.15 -5.99 -15.06
C SER A 13 24.13 -7.11 -14.81
N ASN A 14 23.79 -7.39 -13.56
CA ASN A 14 22.74 -8.35 -13.24
C ASN A 14 21.47 -7.57 -12.92
N ASN A 15 20.57 -7.49 -13.90
CA ASN A 15 19.18 -7.08 -13.69
C ASN A 15 18.45 -8.20 -12.95
N TRP A 16 18.77 -8.40 -11.67
CA TRP A 16 17.95 -9.22 -10.79
C TRP A 16 16.67 -8.44 -10.48
N ASN A 17 15.54 -8.91 -11.00
CA ASN A 17 14.22 -8.41 -10.62
C ASN A 17 13.93 -8.87 -9.19
N TYR A 18 14.38 -8.10 -8.21
CA TYR A 18 14.12 -8.39 -6.81
C TYR A 18 12.68 -7.99 -6.45
N GLN A 19 11.89 -8.96 -5.97
CA GLN A 19 10.60 -8.68 -5.36
C GLN A 19 10.81 -8.20 -3.92
N PRO A 20 10.49 -6.94 -3.57
CA PRO A 20 10.58 -6.49 -2.19
C PRO A 20 9.48 -7.15 -1.35
N LEU A 21 9.86 -7.87 -0.28
CA LEU A 21 8.89 -8.38 0.71
C LEU A 21 8.32 -7.26 1.60
N ILE A 22 9.19 -6.37 2.07
CA ILE A 22 8.86 -5.17 2.84
C ILE A 22 9.74 -3.99 2.39
N ARG A 23 9.19 -2.78 2.42
CA ARG A 23 9.91 -1.52 2.13
C ARG A 23 9.85 -0.53 3.31
N LYS A 24 10.81 0.39 3.34
CA LYS A 24 10.87 1.41 4.41
C LYS A 24 9.62 2.31 4.43
N SER A 25 9.07 2.66 3.26
CA SER A 25 7.82 3.42 3.16
C SER A 25 6.63 2.68 3.78
N GLU A 26 6.56 1.36 3.59
CA GLU A 26 5.56 0.49 4.23
C GLU A 26 5.67 0.54 5.76
N LEU A 27 6.89 0.46 6.30
CA LEU A 27 7.11 0.55 7.73
C LEU A 27 6.64 1.89 8.31
N TYR A 28 6.91 3.01 7.62
CA TYR A 28 6.40 4.31 8.04
C TYR A 28 4.87 4.37 8.08
N TYR A 29 4.21 3.77 7.09
CA TYR A 29 2.74 3.72 7.06
C TYR A 29 2.15 2.81 8.14
N ILE A 30 2.81 1.69 8.46
CA ILE A 30 2.42 0.83 9.58
C ILE A 30 2.53 1.60 10.91
N ILE A 31 3.63 2.32 11.13
CA ILE A 31 3.83 3.15 12.33
C ILE A 31 2.80 4.28 12.38
N ALA A 32 2.54 4.95 11.25
CA ALA A 32 1.54 6.00 11.16
C ALA A 32 0.14 5.51 11.56
N GLU A 33 -0.23 4.30 11.12
CA GLU A 33 -1.51 3.68 11.47
C GLU A 33 -1.55 3.25 12.94
N ALA A 34 -0.48 2.63 13.44
CA ALA A 34 -0.43 2.10 14.80
C ALA A 34 -0.42 3.20 15.88
N LEU A 35 0.24 4.32 15.60
CA LEU A 35 0.35 5.47 16.52
C LEU A 35 -0.66 6.58 16.24
N ASP A 36 -1.50 6.42 15.21
CA ASP A 36 -2.42 7.46 14.69
C ASP A 36 -1.71 8.81 14.50
N ASN A 37 -0.51 8.79 13.92
CA ASN A 37 0.33 9.97 13.72
C ASN A 37 0.64 10.21 12.23
N LYS A 38 0.19 11.37 11.73
CA LYS A 38 0.37 11.84 10.34
C LYS A 38 1.82 12.18 9.98
N ASP A 39 2.67 12.49 10.95
CA ASP A 39 4.06 12.90 10.70
C ASP A 39 4.84 11.81 9.94
N TYR A 40 4.56 10.55 10.23
CA TYR A 40 5.18 9.41 9.54
C TYR A 40 4.71 9.26 8.08
N ILE A 41 3.49 9.69 7.75
CA ILE A 41 3.02 9.80 6.36
C ILE A 41 3.75 10.95 5.67
N ASP A 42 3.91 12.08 6.37
CA ASP A 42 4.61 13.26 5.85
C ASP A 42 6.09 12.98 5.54
N GLU A 43 6.77 12.16 6.33
CA GLU A 43 8.13 11.69 6.04
C GLU A 43 8.25 11.01 4.66
N VAL A 44 7.28 10.16 4.31
CA VAL A 44 7.27 9.50 2.98
C VAL A 44 6.92 10.52 1.89
N ARG A 45 5.92 11.37 2.13
CA ARG A 45 5.46 12.39 1.17
C ARG A 45 6.54 13.42 0.83
N ILE A 46 7.25 13.93 1.82
CA ILE A 46 8.35 14.91 1.63
C ILE A 46 9.47 14.26 0.81
N ASN A 47 9.83 13.01 1.09
CA ASN A 47 10.83 12.27 0.31
C ASN A 47 10.35 11.90 -1.12
N ARG A 48 9.06 12.13 -1.44
CA ARG A 48 8.48 12.05 -2.80
C ARG A 48 8.27 13.43 -3.42
N GLY A 49 8.72 14.51 -2.78
CA GLY A 49 8.57 15.89 -3.25
C GLY A 49 7.15 16.45 -3.09
N LEU A 50 6.32 15.84 -2.24
CA LEU A 50 4.96 16.29 -1.96
C LEU A 50 4.93 17.17 -0.71
N LYS A 51 3.95 18.10 -0.67
CA LYS A 51 3.67 18.89 0.52
C LYS A 51 3.17 18.02 1.67
N LYS A 52 3.44 18.48 2.89
CA LYS A 52 2.90 17.90 4.13
C LYS A 52 1.38 17.86 4.09
N LEU A 53 0.81 16.91 4.82
CA LEU A 53 -0.62 16.69 4.82
C LEU A 53 -1.37 17.84 5.50
N SER A 54 -0.77 18.46 6.51
CA SER A 54 -1.28 19.68 7.15
C SER A 54 -1.48 20.83 6.15
N GLU A 55 -0.60 20.96 5.16
CA GLU A 55 -0.66 22.00 4.12
C GLU A 55 -1.57 21.61 2.96
N ALA A 56 -1.48 20.36 2.50
CA ALA A 56 -2.20 19.92 1.31
C ALA A 56 -3.67 19.58 1.59
N LYS A 57 -3.95 18.99 2.76
CA LYS A 57 -5.25 18.43 3.12
C LYS A 57 -5.46 18.44 4.66
N PRO A 58 -5.60 19.62 5.28
CA PRO A 58 -5.66 19.76 6.74
C PRO A 58 -6.78 18.93 7.39
N ASN A 59 -7.95 18.85 6.73
CA ASN A 59 -9.14 18.18 7.25
C ASN A 59 -9.23 16.67 6.92
N SER A 60 -8.19 16.10 6.34
CA SER A 60 -8.19 14.68 5.97
C SER A 60 -7.99 13.77 7.18
N THR A 61 -8.65 12.60 7.20
CA THR A 61 -8.43 11.59 8.23
C THR A 61 -7.23 10.71 7.87
N ILE A 62 -6.49 10.24 8.88
CA ILE A 62 -5.36 9.31 8.69
C ILE A 62 -5.81 8.10 7.91
N ALA A 63 -6.98 7.53 8.24
CA ALA A 63 -7.50 6.36 7.56
C ALA A 63 -7.67 6.56 6.04
N THR A 64 -8.15 7.74 5.61
CA THR A 64 -8.35 8.07 4.19
C THR A 64 -7.04 8.30 3.48
N GLU A 65 -6.13 9.05 4.10
CA GLU A 65 -4.84 9.35 3.47
C GLU A 65 -3.95 8.12 3.40
N LEU A 66 -3.96 7.29 4.44
CA LEU A 66 -3.23 6.03 4.45
C LEU A 66 -3.68 5.12 3.29
N LEU A 67 -4.99 5.05 3.01
CA LEU A 67 -5.49 4.32 1.86
C LEU A 67 -4.94 4.89 0.55
N LEU A 68 -5.03 6.21 0.35
CA LEU A 68 -4.54 6.85 -0.87
C LEU A 68 -3.03 6.69 -1.06
N GLU A 69 -2.26 6.77 0.02
CA GLU A 69 -0.82 6.54 0.01
C GLU A 69 -0.48 5.08 -0.29
N HIS A 70 -1.21 4.11 0.27
CA HIS A 70 -1.02 2.71 -0.08
C HIS A 70 -1.32 2.44 -1.56
N MET A 71 -2.36 3.07 -2.13
CA MET A 71 -2.67 2.95 -3.55
C MET A 71 -1.58 3.52 -4.46
N ARG A 72 -0.93 4.61 -4.05
CA ARG A 72 0.11 5.30 -4.82
C ARG A 72 1.46 4.62 -4.70
N GLU A 73 1.82 4.22 -3.48
CA GLU A 73 3.16 3.73 -3.17
C GLU A 73 3.33 2.24 -3.51
N PHE A 74 2.30 1.39 -3.37
CA PHE A 74 2.39 -0.06 -3.56
C PHE A 74 1.74 -0.58 -4.85
N TYR A 75 1.71 0.24 -5.90
CA TYR A 75 1.14 -0.17 -7.18
C TYR A 75 1.91 -1.36 -7.76
N GLY A 76 1.20 -2.47 -8.04
CA GLY A 76 1.79 -3.69 -8.57
C GLY A 76 2.52 -4.58 -7.55
N GLU A 77 2.58 -4.21 -6.27
CA GLU A 77 3.31 -4.97 -5.24
C GLU A 77 2.42 -5.94 -4.44
N GLY A 78 1.10 -5.93 -4.66
CA GLY A 78 0.15 -6.84 -4.00
C GLY A 78 -0.29 -6.44 -2.59
N GLN A 79 0.35 -5.45 -1.96
CA GLN A 79 0.03 -5.03 -0.60
C GLN A 79 -1.37 -4.41 -0.47
N LEU A 80 -1.85 -3.71 -1.51
CA LEU A 80 -3.12 -3.01 -1.49
C LEU A 80 -4.32 -3.95 -1.25
N PHE A 81 -4.29 -5.19 -1.77
CA PHE A 81 -5.34 -6.18 -1.54
C PHE A 81 -5.46 -6.53 -0.05
N TYR A 82 -4.33 -6.79 0.60
CA TYR A 82 -4.29 -7.12 2.03
C TYR A 82 -4.70 -5.95 2.93
N PHE A 83 -4.38 -4.72 2.52
CA PHE A 83 -4.86 -3.51 3.19
C PHE A 83 -6.40 -3.44 3.19
N TYR A 84 -7.04 -3.69 2.03
CA TYR A 84 -8.49 -3.71 1.92
C TYR A 84 -9.14 -4.82 2.76
N LYS A 85 -8.56 -6.02 2.72
CA LYS A 85 -9.03 -7.18 3.47
C LYS A 85 -8.98 -6.95 4.98
N ARG A 86 -7.86 -6.49 5.52
CA ARG A 86 -7.69 -6.25 6.97
C ARG A 86 -8.67 -5.22 7.51
N ARG A 87 -8.99 -4.19 6.72
CA ARG A 87 -9.94 -3.14 7.11
C ARG A 87 -11.39 -3.45 6.74
N ASN A 88 -11.63 -4.62 6.12
CA ASN A 88 -12.94 -5.05 5.62
C ASN A 88 -13.67 -3.95 4.84
N LEU A 89 -12.96 -3.28 3.92
CA LEU A 89 -13.56 -2.17 3.16
C LEU A 89 -14.69 -2.71 2.28
N LYS A 90 -15.85 -2.03 2.31
CA LYS A 90 -17.04 -2.42 1.54
C LYS A 90 -17.01 -1.95 0.08
N SER A 91 -16.12 -1.02 -0.25
CA SER A 91 -16.04 -0.42 -1.57
C SER A 91 -14.57 -0.22 -1.94
N ILE A 92 -14.17 -0.75 -3.09
CA ILE A 92 -12.85 -0.56 -3.67
C ILE A 92 -12.99 0.03 -5.07
N ARG A 93 -12.03 0.83 -5.51
CA ARG A 93 -12.06 1.41 -6.86
C ARG A 93 -11.93 0.31 -7.91
N ASN A 94 -12.78 0.33 -8.93
CA ASN A 94 -12.66 -0.60 -10.06
C ASN A 94 -11.46 -0.18 -10.93
N GLY A 95 -10.62 -1.15 -11.28
CA GLY A 95 -9.43 -0.94 -12.11
C GLY A 95 -9.68 -1.02 -13.62
N SER A 96 -10.86 -1.48 -14.04
CA SER A 96 -11.23 -1.73 -15.44
C SER A 96 -12.32 -0.77 -15.95
N THR A 97 -13.30 -0.44 -15.12
CA THR A 97 -14.40 0.48 -15.48
C THR A 97 -14.51 1.65 -14.52
N ALA A 98 -15.18 2.72 -14.95
CA ALA A 98 -15.54 3.80 -14.07
C ALA A 98 -16.52 3.29 -13.01
N GLY A 99 -16.13 3.35 -11.73
CA GLY A 99 -16.97 2.95 -10.60
C GLY A 99 -16.20 2.24 -9.50
N ASN A 100 -16.95 1.69 -8.55
CA ASN A 100 -16.42 0.90 -7.44
C ASN A 100 -16.96 -0.53 -7.48
N ILE A 101 -16.19 -1.46 -6.93
CA ILE A 101 -16.59 -2.84 -6.68
C ILE A 101 -17.07 -2.94 -5.24
N THR A 102 -18.27 -3.49 -5.05
CA THR A 102 -18.81 -3.79 -3.72
C THR A 102 -18.20 -5.06 -3.17
N MET A 103 -17.59 -4.95 -1.99
CA MET A 103 -16.87 -6.01 -1.30
C MET A 103 -17.57 -6.39 0.01
N ASN A 104 -17.40 -7.64 0.41
CA ASN A 104 -17.79 -8.20 1.71
C ASN A 104 -16.67 -9.16 2.19
N ALA A 105 -16.78 -9.68 3.40
CA ALA A 105 -15.78 -10.58 3.98
C ALA A 105 -15.51 -11.81 3.09
N ASP A 106 -16.57 -12.41 2.53
CA ASP A 106 -16.48 -13.61 1.68
C ASP A 106 -15.68 -13.35 0.41
N LYS A 107 -15.84 -12.17 -0.21
CA LYS A 107 -15.09 -11.77 -1.42
C LYS A 107 -13.60 -11.53 -1.17
N TYR A 108 -13.16 -11.40 0.08
CA TYR A 108 -11.73 -11.32 0.44
C TYR A 108 -11.10 -12.68 0.76
N VAL A 109 -11.89 -13.76 0.76
CA VAL A 109 -11.41 -15.13 0.97
C VAL A 109 -11.27 -15.80 -0.39
N LEU A 110 -10.08 -16.33 -0.67
CA LEU A 110 -9.87 -17.12 -1.87
C LEU A 110 -10.57 -18.47 -1.70
N PRO A 111 -11.29 -18.97 -2.72
CA PRO A 111 -11.90 -20.28 -2.65
C PRO A 111 -10.83 -21.36 -2.51
N ILE A 112 -11.15 -22.39 -1.73
CA ILE A 112 -10.30 -23.58 -1.64
C ILE A 112 -10.33 -24.29 -3.00
N PRO A 113 -9.18 -24.72 -3.55
CA PRO A 113 -9.17 -25.48 -4.80
C PRO A 113 -10.00 -26.76 -4.70
N GLN A 114 -10.81 -27.07 -5.72
CA GLN A 114 -11.72 -28.22 -5.72
C GLN A 114 -11.01 -29.56 -5.46
N VAL A 115 -9.78 -29.71 -5.97
CA VAL A 115 -8.93 -30.89 -5.76
C VAL A 115 -8.65 -31.17 -4.28
N GLU A 116 -8.69 -30.15 -3.42
CA GLU A 116 -8.50 -30.31 -1.97
C GLU A 116 -9.82 -30.64 -1.24
N LEU A 117 -10.98 -30.48 -1.90
CA LEU A 117 -12.31 -30.80 -1.35
C LEU A 117 -12.77 -32.22 -1.70
N ASP A 118 -12.34 -32.75 -2.85
CA ASP A 118 -12.77 -34.05 -3.38
C ASP A 118 -11.98 -35.26 -2.82
N LYS A 119 -11.28 -35.09 -1.68
CA LYS A 119 -10.50 -36.12 -0.98
C LYS A 119 -11.34 -36.83 0.09
#